data_AF-A0A813Q1H9-F1
#
_entry.id   AF-A0A813Q1H9-F1
#
_cell.length_a   1.000
_cell.length_b   1.000
_cell.length_c   1.000
_cell.angle_alpha   90.00
_cell.angle_beta   90.00
_cell.angle_gamma   90.00
#
_symmetry.space_group_name_H-M   'P 1'
#
loop_
_entity.id
_entity.type
_entity.pdbx_description
1 polymer ?
#
loop_
_entity_poly.entity_id
_entity_poly.type
_entity_poly.pdbx_seq_one_letter_code
_entity_poly.pdbx_strand_id
1 'polypeptide(L)' 'DDTIHFHVYDSDVVGKDSIGSCKVKLKHVFDDGKFDEWVKLPAMLGLSSNGQVHIIMNFRPS' A
#
# COMPACT_ATOMS: atom_id res chain seq x y z
N ASP A 1 4.26 -16.67 2.05
CA ASP A 1 4.04 -15.44 1.27
C ASP A 1 4.17 -14.22 2.15
N ASP A 2 5.35 -13.60 2.16
CA ASP A 2 5.56 -12.36 2.92
C ASP A 2 4.92 -11.19 2.18
N THR A 3 4.02 -10.47 2.85
CA THR A 3 3.24 -9.37 2.28
C THR A 3 3.24 -8.19 3.24
N ILE A 4 3.51 -7.00 2.73
CA ILE A 4 3.33 -5.75 3.49
C ILE A 4 1.92 -5.22 3.23
N HIS A 5 1.22 -4.90 4.31
CA HIS A 5 -0.11 -4.30 4.29
C HIS A 5 0.01 -2.80 4.59
N PHE A 6 -0.46 -1.97 3.67
CA PHE A 6 -0.50 -0.52 3.84
C PHE A 6 -1.95 -0.11 4.16
N HIS A 7 -2.13 0.62 5.25
CA HIS A 7 -3.40 1.19 5.65
C HIS A 7 -3.28 2.71 5.68
N VAL A 8 -4.22 3.39 5.02
CA VAL A 8 -4.24 4.85 4.87
C VAL A 8 -5.41 5.38 5.69
N TYR A 9 -5.12 6.34 6.57
CA TYR A 9 -6.07 6.96 7.48
C TYR A 9 -6.01 8.47 7.33
N ASP A 10 -7.13 9.13 7.58
CA ASP A 10 -7.12 10.56 7.83
C ASP A 10 -6.53 10.86 9.22
N SER A 11 -5.98 12.06 9.38
CA SER A 11 -5.23 12.51 10.56
C SER A 11 -6.07 13.24 11.61
N ASP A 12 -7.40 13.17 11.50
CA ASP A 12 -8.32 13.86 12.40
C ASP A 12 -8.14 13.46 13.87
N VAL A 13 -8.32 14.45 14.75
CA VAL A 13 -8.06 14.33 16.20
C VAL A 13 -9.04 13.39 16.90
N VAL A 14 -10.24 13.22 16.34
CA VAL A 14 -11.31 12.35 16.86
C VAL A 14 -11.83 11.48 15.72
N GLY A 15 -11.59 10.17 15.83
CA GLY A 15 -11.96 9.19 14.80
C GLY A 15 -10.83 9.01 13.78
N LYS A 16 -10.36 7.77 13.62
CA LYS A 16 -9.47 7.42 12.51
C LYS A 16 -10.33 6.93 11.36
N ASP A 17 -10.67 7.83 10.46
CA ASP A 17 -11.40 7.43 9.25
C ASP A 17 -10.45 6.74 8.28
N SER A 18 -10.80 5.49 7.93
CA SER A 18 -10.02 4.68 7.00
C SER A 18 -10.28 5.12 5.57
N ILE A 19 -9.25 5.61 4.88
CA ILE A 19 -9.31 6.00 3.47
C ILE A 19 -9.21 4.75 2.56
N GLY A 20 -8.37 3.80 2.92
CA GLY A 20 -8.22 2.55 2.17
C GLY A 20 -7.01 1.72 2.59
N SER A 21 -6.83 0.59 1.92
CA SER A 21 -5.67 -0.29 2.15
C SER A 21 -5.20 -0.98 0.88
N CYS A 22 -3.90 -1.14 0.71
CA CYS A 22 -3.32 -1.97 -0.34
C CYS A 22 -2.29 -2.94 0.24
N LYS A 23 -1.84 -3.88 -0.59
CA LYS A 23 -0.92 -4.95 -0.19
C LYS A 23 0.12 -5.17 -1.28
N VAL A 24 1.37 -5.32 -0.86
CA VAL A 24 2.50 -5.62 -1.76
C VAL A 24 3.17 -6.91 -1.32
N LYS A 25 3.27 -7.87 -2.24
CA LYS A 25 3.97 -9.14 -2.00
C LYS A 25 5.47 -8.92 -2.08
N LEU A 26 6.21 -9.28 -1.04
CA LEU A 26 7.66 -9.07 -0.96
C LEU A 26 8.45 -9.91 -1.94
N LYS A 27 7.86 -11.00 -2.46
CA LYS A 27 8.48 -11.80 -3.53
C LYS A 27 9.01 -10.92 -4.68
N HIS A 28 8.23 -9.94 -5.13
CA HIS A 28 8.66 -9.04 -6.20
C HIS A 28 9.86 -8.17 -5.80
N VAL A 29 9.88 -7.70 -4.56
CA VAL A 29 10.98 -6.87 -4.02
C VAL A 29 12.27 -7.69 -3.88
N PHE A 30 12.16 -8.96 -3.49
CA PHE A 30 13.30 -9.86 -3.36
C PHE A 30 13.83 -10.33 -4.72
N ASP A 31 12.94 -10.63 -5.67
CA ASP A 31 13.30 -11.12 -7.00
C ASP A 31 13.95 -9.99 -7.85
N ASP A 32 13.38 -8.78 -7.83
CA ASP A 32 13.83 -7.66 -8.67
C ASP A 32 14.81 -6.69 -7.95
N GLY A 33 15.00 -6.86 -6.63
CA GLY A 33 15.83 -6.02 -5.77
C GLY A 33 15.29 -4.61 -5.49
N LYS A 34 14.27 -4.17 -6.26
CA LYS A 34 13.60 -2.88 -6.14
C LYS A 34 12.13 -2.99 -6.46
N PHE A 35 11.33 -2.11 -5.87
CA PHE A 35 9.92 -1.91 -6.18
C PHE A 35 9.64 -0.42 -6.18
N ASP A 36 9.01 0.10 -7.23
CA ASP A 36 8.71 1.52 -7.42
C ASP A 36 7.43 1.64 -8.27
N GLU A 37 6.27 1.64 -7.62
CA GLU A 37 4.98 1.59 -8.31
C GLU A 37 3.88 2.40 -7.62
N TRP A 38 2.93 2.89 -8.42
CA TRP A 38 1.67 3.44 -7.94
C TRP A 38 0.67 2.31 -7.68
N VAL A 39 0.45 1.98 -6.41
CA VAL A 39 -0.47 0.92 -6.00
C VAL A 39 -1.85 1.51 -5.71
N LYS A 40 -2.87 0.98 -6.39
CA LYS A 40 -4.26 1.41 -6.22
C LYS A 40 -4.79 1.03 -4.83
N LEU A 41 -5.52 1.95 -4.20
CA LEU A 41 -6.38 1.64 -3.07
C LEU A 41 -7.71 1.13 -3.64
N PRO A 42 -8.08 -0.16 -3.42
CA PRO A 42 -9.34 -0.71 -3.90
C PRO A 42 -10.51 0.13 -3.41
N ALA A 43 -11.51 0.30 -4.27
CA ALA A 43 -12.72 1.00 -3.89
C ALA A 43 -13.48 0.23 -2.81
N MET A 44 -13.99 0.96 -1.81
CA MET A 44 -15.03 0.43 -0.94
C MET A 44 -16.35 0.34 -1.71
N LEU A 45 -17.25 -0.56 -1.29
CA LEU A 45 -18.54 -0.79 -1.94
C LEU A 45 -19.29 0.54 -2.18
N GLY A 46 -19.57 0.86 -3.44
CA GLY A 46 -20.32 2.07 -3.85
C GLY A 46 -19.45 3.28 -4.21
N LEU A 47 -18.12 3.20 -4.09
CA LEU A 47 -17.19 4.24 -4.56
C LEU A 47 -16.46 3.78 -5.84
N SER A 48 -16.07 4.72 -6.69
CA SER A 48 -15.39 4.41 -7.97
C SER A 48 -13.87 4.25 -7.83
N SER A 49 -13.25 4.90 -6.85
CA SER A 49 -11.84 4.69 -6.45
C SER A 49 -11.53 5.43 -5.15
N ASN A 50 -10.52 4.98 -4.40
CA ASN A 50 -10.04 5.65 -3.18
C ASN A 50 -8.63 6.24 -3.33
N GLY A 51 -8.16 6.43 -4.57
CA GLY A 51 -6.82 6.96 -4.86
C GLY A 51 -5.72 5.90 -5.04
N GLN A 52 -4.47 6.36 -5.09
CA GLN A 52 -3.27 5.52 -5.24
C GLN A 52 -2.17 5.98 -4.28
N VAL A 53 -1.32 5.05 -3.86
CA VAL A 53 -0.12 5.35 -3.06
C VAL A 53 1.11 4.99 -3.88
N HIS A 54 2.08 5.90 -3.94
CA HIS A 54 3.38 5.64 -4.55
C HIS A 54 4.29 4.97 -3.53
N ILE A 55 4.71 3.73 -3.81
CA ILE A 55 5.49 2.91 -2.88
C ILE A 55 6.84 2.59 -3.51
N ILE A 56 7.91 2.95 -2.80
CA ILE A 56 9.29 2.63 -3.16
C ILE A 56 9.87 1.71 -2.08
N MET A 57 10.36 0.53 -2.46
CA MET A 57 11.04 -0.41 -1.57
C MET A 57 12.34 -0.90 -2.21
N ASN A 58 13.40 -0.96 -1.41
CA ASN A 58 14.70 -1.47 -1.83
C ASN A 58 15.12 -2.60 -0.89
N PHE A 59 15.38 -3.77 -1.45
CA PHE A 59 15.91 -4.89 -0.67
C PHE A 59 17.43 -4.77 -0.53
N ARG A 60 17.95 -4.98 0.68
CA ARG A 60 19.39 -5.00 0.97
C ARG A 60 19.71 -6.26 1.78
N PRO A 61 20.41 -7.25 1.20
CA PRO A 61 20.93 -8.38 1.96
C PRO A 61 21.87 -7.90 3.07
N SER A 62 21.80 -8.54 4.24
CA SER A 62 22.71 -8.34 5.37
C SER A 62 23.91 -9.27 5.31
#